data_AF-B7Q2X8-F1
#
_entry.id   AF-B7Q2X8-F1
#
_cell.length_a   1.000
_cell.length_b   1.000
_cell.length_c   1.000
_cell.angle_alpha   90.00
_cell.angle_beta   90.00
_cell.angle_gamma   90.00
#
_symmetry.space_group_name_H-M   'P 1'
#
loop_
_entity.id
_entity.type
_entity.pdbx_description
1 polymer ?
#
loop_
_entity_poly.entity_id
_entity_poly.type
_entity_poly.pdbx_seq_one_letter_code
_entity_poly.pdbx_strand_id
1 'polypeptide(L)'
;MNFDGGFGCKPGSETHSGQIYCCLGTLSILGRLHHINADLLGWWLCERQLPSGGLNGRPEKLPDVCYSWWVLASLKIIGRLHWIDKVGLKDSAI
;
A
#
# COMPACT_ATOMS: atom_id res chain seq x y z
N MET A 1 -0.59 -9.04 -11.25
CA MET A 1 -0.47 -7.60 -11.00
C MET A 1 -1.50 -6.90 -11.86
N ASN A 2 -2.20 -5.93 -11.30
CA ASN A 2 -3.19 -5.12 -12.01
C ASN A 2 -2.51 -3.96 -12.76
N PHE A 3 -3.28 -3.24 -13.58
CA PHE A 3 -2.77 -2.11 -14.37
C PHE A 3 -2.21 -0.97 -13.50
N ASP A 4 -2.66 -0.87 -12.26
CA ASP A 4 -2.25 0.11 -11.25
C ASP A 4 -1.04 -0.36 -10.42
N GLY A 5 -0.41 -1.48 -10.82
CA GLY A 5 0.74 -2.07 -10.12
C GLY A 5 0.38 -2.93 -8.92
N GLY A 6 -0.90 -3.00 -8.54
CA GLY A 6 -1.34 -3.67 -7.32
C GLY A 6 -1.78 -5.13 -7.46
N PHE A 7 -2.31 -5.67 -6.35
CA PHE A 7 -2.80 -7.04 -6.23
C PHE A 7 -4.21 -7.06 -5.62
N GLY A 8 -5.06 -7.93 -6.16
CA GLY A 8 -6.37 -8.28 -5.60
C GLY A 8 -6.44 -9.75 -5.19
N CYS A 9 -7.60 -10.20 -4.70
CA CYS A 9 -7.77 -11.58 -4.21
C CYS A 9 -7.60 -12.67 -5.28
N LYS A 10 -7.71 -12.32 -6.57
CA LYS A 10 -7.47 -13.17 -7.75
C LYS A 10 -7.09 -12.29 -8.96
N PRO A 11 -6.52 -12.86 -10.03
CA PRO A 11 -6.21 -12.08 -11.25
C PRO A 11 -7.42 -11.29 -11.75
N GLY A 12 -7.21 -10.00 -12.05
CA GLY A 12 -8.24 -9.08 -12.53
C GLY A 12 -9.20 -8.54 -11.47
N SER A 13 -9.06 -8.93 -10.20
CA SER A 13 -9.85 -8.33 -9.11
C SER A 13 -9.28 -7.01 -8.62
N GLU A 14 -10.13 -6.20 -8.00
CA GLU A 14 -9.77 -4.90 -7.43
C GLU A 14 -8.52 -4.98 -6.52
N THR A 15 -7.65 -4.00 -6.67
CA THR A 15 -6.43 -3.86 -5.87
C THR A 15 -6.77 -3.54 -4.42
N HIS A 16 -6.06 -4.18 -3.48
CA HIS A 16 -6.26 -3.97 -2.04
C HIS A 16 -4.94 -3.97 -1.26
N SER A 17 -4.76 -3.01 -0.35
CA SER A 17 -3.54 -2.81 0.45
C SER A 17 -3.10 -4.06 1.22
N GLY A 18 -4.06 -4.82 1.77
CA GLY A 18 -3.76 -6.08 2.47
C GLY A 18 -3.20 -7.16 1.55
N GLN A 19 -3.70 -7.28 0.32
CA GLN A 19 -3.18 -8.25 -0.64
C GLN A 19 -1.82 -7.83 -1.18
N ILE A 20 -1.63 -6.53 -1.40
CA ILE A 20 -0.32 -5.96 -1.73
C ILE A 20 0.71 -6.32 -0.67
N TYR A 21 0.39 -6.14 0.62
CA TYR A 21 1.30 -6.47 1.72
C TYR A 21 1.72 -7.95 1.69
N CYS A 22 0.77 -8.87 1.55
CA CYS A 22 1.05 -10.30 1.48
C CYS A 22 1.92 -10.67 0.26
N CYS A 23 1.58 -10.15 -0.92
CA CYS A 23 2.34 -10.41 -2.15
C CYS A 23 3.74 -9.81 -2.11
N LEU A 24 3.90 -8.56 -1.68
CA LEU A 24 5.20 -7.91 -1.54
C LEU A 24 6.07 -8.58 -0.48
N GLY A 25 5.50 -8.92 0.68
CA GLY A 25 6.22 -9.66 1.71
C GLY A 25 6.76 -10.99 1.19
N THR A 26 5.94 -11.72 0.44
CA THR A 26 6.34 -13.00 -0.19
C THR A 26 7.46 -12.78 -1.21
N LEU A 27 7.31 -11.82 -2.13
CA LEU A 27 8.33 -11.51 -3.13
C LEU A 27 9.63 -11.00 -2.52
N SER A 28 9.55 -10.25 -1.42
CA SER A 28 10.73 -9.80 -0.66
C SER A 28 11.49 -10.99 -0.08
N ILE A 29 10.79 -11.92 0.58
CA ILE A 29 11.40 -13.13 1.16
C ILE A 29 12.04 -13.99 0.06
N LEU A 30 11.41 -14.09 -1.10
CA LEU A 30 11.91 -14.87 -2.23
C LEU A 30 13.02 -14.17 -3.04
N GLY A 31 13.38 -12.92 -2.74
CA GLY A 31 14.33 -12.14 -3.54
C GLY A 31 13.84 -11.88 -4.97
N ARG A 32 12.54 -11.63 -5.12
CA ARG A 32 11.82 -11.49 -6.40
C ARG A 32 11.16 -10.12 -6.59
N LEU A 33 11.62 -9.10 -5.84
CA LEU A 33 11.08 -7.73 -5.94
C LEU A 33 11.32 -7.07 -7.31
N HIS A 34 12.25 -7.56 -8.12
CA HIS A 34 12.49 -7.03 -9.48
C HIS A 34 11.29 -7.22 -10.44
N HIS A 35 10.29 -8.04 -10.08
CA HIS A 35 9.04 -8.13 -10.82
C HIS A 35 8.06 -6.98 -10.51
N ILE A 36 8.36 -6.15 -9.52
CA ILE A 36 7.49 -5.06 -9.08
C ILE A 36 7.94 -3.74 -9.71
N ASN A 37 7.00 -3.05 -10.34
CA ASN A 37 7.18 -1.62 -10.61
C ASN A 37 6.97 -0.84 -9.31
N ALA A 38 8.09 -0.54 -8.63
CA ALA A 38 8.08 0.07 -7.30
C ALA A 38 7.45 1.47 -7.29
N ASP A 39 7.64 2.27 -8.33
CA ASP A 39 7.10 3.63 -8.39
C ASP A 39 5.59 3.64 -8.66
N LEU A 40 5.12 2.81 -9.59
CA LEU A 40 3.70 2.69 -9.88
C LEU A 40 2.92 2.19 -8.65
N LEU A 41 3.42 1.14 -8.00
CA LEU A 41 2.80 0.61 -6.78
C LEU A 41 2.95 1.58 -5.60
N GLY A 42 4.09 2.27 -5.50
CA GLY A 42 4.33 3.29 -4.49
C GLY A 42 3.33 4.44 -4.59
N TRP A 43 3.04 4.90 -5.81
CA TRP A 43 2.03 5.92 -6.07
C TRP A 43 0.65 5.45 -5.63
N TRP A 44 0.24 4.23 -6.02
CA TRP A 44 -1.05 3.69 -5.61
C TRP A 44 -1.19 3.59 -4.08
N LEU A 45 -0.12 3.20 -3.39
CA LEU A 45 -0.08 3.05 -1.93
C LEU A 45 -0.09 4.40 -1.19
N CYS A 46 0.63 5.43 -1.66
CA CYS A 46 0.64 6.73 -0.97
C CYS A 46 -0.70 7.45 -1.06
N GLU A 47 -1.42 7.29 -2.18
CA GLU A 47 -2.80 7.75 -2.38
C GLU A 47 -3.83 7.01 -1.50
N ARG A 48 -3.40 6.14 -0.59
CA ARG A 48 -4.26 5.58 0.47
C ARG A 48 -4.37 6.51 1.68
N GLN A 49 -3.44 7.44 1.86
CA GLN A 49 -3.53 8.43 2.93
C GLN A 49 -4.60 9.47 2.60
N LEU A 50 -5.59 9.61 3.48
CA LEU A 50 -6.72 10.51 3.32
C LEU A 50 -6.46 11.86 4.01
N PRO A 51 -7.26 12.91 3.74
CA PRO A 51 -7.15 14.20 4.44
C PRO A 51 -7.31 14.09 5.96
N SER A 52 -7.94 13.03 6.48
CA SER A 52 -8.03 12.73 7.91
C SER A 52 -6.71 12.21 8.51
N GLY A 53 -5.68 12.01 7.68
CA GLY A 53 -4.39 11.45 8.06
C GLY A 53 -4.33 9.92 8.01
N GLY A 54 -5.46 9.24 8.21
CA GLY A 54 -5.56 7.79 8.19
C GLY A 54 -5.44 7.18 6.80
N LEU A 55 -5.19 5.88 6.72
CA LEU A 55 -5.05 5.16 5.46
C LEU A 55 -6.20 4.19 5.22
N ASN A 56 -6.59 4.02 3.95
CA ASN A 56 -7.61 3.05 3.53
C ASN A 56 -7.02 1.85 2.75
N GLY A 57 -7.87 0.85 2.55
CA GLY A 57 -7.50 -0.39 1.85
C GLY A 57 -7.56 -0.31 0.34
N ARG A 58 -8.33 0.63 -0.18
CA ARG A 58 -8.63 0.83 -1.60
C ARG A 58 -9.31 2.19 -1.79
N PRO A 59 -9.31 2.74 -3.02
CA PRO A 59 -9.95 4.04 -3.31
C PRO A 59 -11.41 4.12 -2.84
N GLU A 60 -11.85 5.32 -2.47
CA GLU A 60 -13.24 5.61 -2.08
C GLU A 60 -13.77 4.77 -0.90
N LYS A 61 -12.89 4.43 0.04
CA LYS A 61 -13.24 3.77 1.31
C LYS A 61 -12.71 4.51 2.52
N LEU A 62 -13.36 4.24 3.66
CA LEU A 62 -12.98 4.78 4.95
C LEU A 62 -11.60 4.27 5.39
N PRO A 63 -10.87 5.08 6.17
CA PRO A 63 -9.61 4.65 6.76
C PRO A 63 -9.85 3.60 7.86
N ASP A 64 -8.84 2.78 8.11
CA ASP A 64 -8.80 1.80 9.21
C ASP A 64 -7.35 1.67 9.71
N VAL A 65 -7.17 1.52 11.01
CA VAL A 65 -5.86 1.44 11.66
C VAL A 65 -4.98 0.33 11.06
N CYS A 66 -5.54 -0.79 10.62
CA CYS A 66 -4.76 -1.90 10.05
C CYS A 66 -4.03 -1.51 8.75
N TYR A 67 -4.57 -0.55 7.99
CA TYR A 67 -3.93 -0.07 6.76
C TYR A 67 -2.68 0.76 7.06
N SER A 68 -2.53 1.32 8.26
CA SER A 68 -1.27 1.91 8.70
C SER A 68 -0.14 0.88 8.62
N TRP A 69 -0.38 -0.37 9.01
CA TRP A 69 0.64 -1.40 8.85
C TRP A 69 0.79 -1.85 7.39
N TRP A 70 -0.32 -2.25 6.74
CA TRP A 70 -0.25 -2.84 5.40
C TRP A 70 0.33 -1.89 4.36
N VAL A 71 -0.01 -0.60 4.40
CA VAL A 71 0.51 0.38 3.46
C VAL A 71 1.96 0.76 3.79
N LEU A 72 2.28 1.10 5.04
CA LEU A 72 3.64 1.54 5.41
C LEU A 72 4.67 0.43 5.25
N ALA A 73 4.34 -0.81 5.66
CA ALA A 73 5.24 -1.94 5.49
C ALA A 73 5.49 -2.21 3.99
N SER A 74 4.45 -2.13 3.16
CA SER A 74 4.58 -2.26 1.71
C SER A 74 5.48 -1.16 1.11
N LEU A 75 5.25 0.10 1.47
CA LEU A 75 6.09 1.22 1.06
C LEU A 75 7.54 1.08 1.56
N LYS A 76 7.75 0.53 2.76
CA LYS A 76 9.09 0.24 3.28
C LYS A 76 9.80 -0.83 2.45
N ILE A 77 9.11 -1.92 2.09
CA ILE A 77 9.66 -3.01 1.27
C ILE A 77 10.16 -2.49 -0.08
N ILE A 78 9.40 -1.59 -0.72
CA ILE A 78 9.76 -1.03 -2.04
C ILE A 78 10.57 0.28 -1.96
N GLY A 79 11.01 0.70 -0.77
CA GLY A 79 11.86 1.88 -0.60
C GLY A 79 11.16 3.23 -0.86
N ARG A 80 9.85 3.31 -0.62
CA ARG A 80 9.00 4.50 -0.83
C ARG A 80 8.30 5.01 0.43
N LEU A 81 8.75 4.57 1.62
CA LEU A 81 8.17 5.02 2.91
C LEU A 81 8.16 6.56 3.09
N HIS A 82 9.06 7.28 2.41
CA HIS A 82 9.13 8.74 2.48
C HIS A 82 8.01 9.45 1.70
N TRP A 83 7.12 8.73 1.00
CA TRP A 83 5.98 9.28 0.26
C TRP A 83 4.74 9.49 1.13
N ILE A 84 4.81 9.18 2.42
CA ILE A 84 3.72 9.36 3.38
C ILE A 84 3.96 10.60 4.23
N ASP A 85 2.91 11.37 4.45
CA ASP A 85 2.90 12.41 5.48
C ASP A 85 2.86 11.76 6.87
N LYS A 86 4.03 11.76 7.52
CA LYS A 86 4.21 11.20 8.86
C LYS A 86 3.51 12.01 9.95
N VAL A 87 3.30 13.31 9.73
CA VAL A 87 2.65 14.17 10.72
C VAL A 87 1.16 13.90 10.68
N GLY A 88 0.53 14.03 9.50
CA GLY A 88 -0.88 13.71 9.32
C GLY A 88 -1.25 12.30 9.78
N LEU A 89 -0.39 11.30 9.55
CA LEU A 89 -0.65 9.94 10.03
C LEU A 89 -0.63 9.82 11.56
N LYS A 90 0.31 10.49 12.25
CA LYS A 90 0.38 10.43 13.73
C LYS A 90 -0.80 11.12 14.38
N ASP A 91 -1.27 12.20 13.78
CA ASP A 91 -2.38 13.01 14.26
C ASP A 91 -3.72 12.54 13.68
N SER A 92 -3.74 11.35 13.06
CA SER A 92 -4.91 10.85 12.35
C SER A 92 -6.08 10.58 13.30
N ALA A 93 -7.26 11.04 12.89
CA ALA A 93 -8.52 10.80 13.58
C ALA A 93 -9.25 9.62 12.93
N ILE A 94 -8.70 8.42 13.12
CA ILE A 94 -9.28 7.14 12.66
C ILE A 94 -10.06 6.49 13.80
#